data_AF-A0A968ZPY6-F1
#
_entry.id   AF-A0A968ZPY6-F1
#
_cell.length_a   1.000
_cell.length_b   1.000
_cell.length_c   1.000
_cell.angle_alpha   90.00
_cell.angle_beta   90.00
_cell.angle_gamma   90.00
#
_symmetry.space_group_name_H-M   'P 1'
#
loop_
_entity.id
_entity.type
_entity.pdbx_description
1 polymer ?
#
loop_
_entity_poly.entity_id
_entity_poly.type
_entity_poly.pdbx_seq_one_letter_code
_entity_poly.pdbx_strand_id
1 'polypeptide(L)'
;MVAANSQLSPTALSHPSLLWIQDQLGSRYGSNRLIEQWQAYQTFDGLNYVDVVVNQPIWNLLNYFERYAFILQFGNAARDYGYNLRVFHSGDVINVRNVRGRDNRISRNTAARTITLRGAYLCSFPEGNGLPPTTAAEYACSIVLDESSSRPGLRNPL
;
A
#
# COMPACT_ATOMS: atom_id res chain seq x y z
N MET A 1 4.99 14.52 -0.91
CA MET A 1 3.65 14.02 -1.27
C MET A 1 3.31 14.56 -2.64
N VAL A 2 2.78 13.72 -3.53
CA VAL A 2 2.51 14.04 -4.95
C VAL A 2 1.02 13.86 -5.30
N ALA A 3 0.36 12.85 -4.72
CA ALA A 3 -1.09 12.66 -4.86
C ALA A 3 -1.67 12.01 -3.59
N ALA A 4 -2.94 12.23 -3.30
CA ALA A 4 -3.66 11.54 -2.22
C ALA A 4 -5.16 11.56 -2.51
N ASN A 5 -5.92 10.60 -1.98
CA ASN A 5 -7.39 10.60 -2.14
C ASN A 5 -8.08 11.79 -1.45
N SER A 6 -7.44 12.41 -0.48
CA SER A 6 -7.91 13.62 0.19
C SER A 6 -7.58 14.93 -0.55
N GLN A 7 -6.79 14.87 -1.63
CA GLN A 7 -6.28 16.04 -2.36
C GLN A 7 -6.34 15.83 -3.88
N LEU A 8 -7.45 15.29 -4.37
CA LEU A 8 -7.66 15.10 -5.80
C LEU A 8 -8.02 16.44 -6.47
N SER A 9 -7.42 16.71 -7.63
CA SER A 9 -7.77 17.88 -8.42
C SER A 9 -9.12 17.65 -9.13
N PRO A 10 -10.05 18.61 -9.08
CA PRO A 10 -11.32 18.51 -9.79
C PRO A 10 -11.18 18.71 -11.31
N THR A 11 -10.05 19.27 -11.77
CA THR A 11 -9.83 19.67 -13.17
C THR A 11 -8.73 18.87 -13.87
N ALA A 12 -7.90 18.14 -13.13
CA ALA A 12 -6.79 17.35 -13.67
C ALA A 12 -6.70 15.99 -12.98
N LEU A 13 -6.34 14.95 -13.74
CA LEU A 13 -6.12 13.63 -13.16
C LEU A 13 -4.86 13.66 -12.29
N SER A 14 -4.96 13.24 -11.03
CA SER A 14 -3.78 13.11 -10.16
C SER A 14 -2.90 11.96 -10.66
N HIS A 15 -1.57 12.13 -10.69
CA HIS A 15 -0.64 11.03 -10.98
C HIS A 15 0.09 10.63 -9.69
N PRO A 16 0.02 9.36 -9.25
CA PRO A 16 -0.77 8.26 -9.81
C PRO A 16 -2.28 8.44 -9.59
N SER A 17 -3.09 7.91 -10.51
CA SER A 17 -4.56 7.96 -10.39
C SER A 17 -5.07 6.66 -9.78
N LEU A 18 -5.18 6.64 -8.45
CA LEU A 18 -5.52 5.42 -7.68
C LEU A 18 -6.96 5.44 -7.14
N LEU A 19 -7.77 6.44 -7.49
CA LEU A 19 -9.16 6.51 -7.06
C LEU A 19 -9.99 5.36 -7.66
N TRP A 20 -9.78 5.04 -8.93
CA TRP A 20 -10.58 4.00 -9.59
C TRP A 20 -10.35 2.61 -8.98
N ILE A 21 -9.09 2.27 -8.66
CA ILE A 21 -8.79 1.00 -7.98
C ILE A 21 -9.37 0.98 -6.55
N GLN A 22 -9.36 2.12 -5.85
CA GLN A 22 -10.04 2.25 -4.55
C GLN A 22 -11.53 1.94 -4.66
N ASP A 23 -12.22 2.48 -5.67
CA ASP A 23 -13.67 2.27 -5.88
C ASP A 23 -14.00 0.83 -6.29
N GLN A 24 -13.18 0.22 -7.16
CA GLN A 24 -13.33 -1.17 -7.56
C GLN A 24 -13.20 -2.12 -6.36
N LEU A 25 -12.18 -1.91 -5.51
CA LEU A 25 -11.99 -2.70 -4.30
C LEU A 25 -13.12 -2.45 -3.29
N GLY A 26 -13.56 -1.21 -3.15
CA GLY A 26 -14.71 -0.86 -2.29
C GLY A 26 -15.97 -1.61 -2.69
N SER A 27 -16.23 -1.69 -4.00
CA SER A 27 -17.36 -2.44 -4.56
C SER A 27 -17.22 -3.95 -4.32
N ARG A 28 -16.01 -4.50 -4.51
CA ARG A 28 -15.73 -5.93 -4.35
C ARG A 28 -15.92 -6.43 -2.92
N TYR A 29 -15.44 -5.67 -1.92
CA TYR A 29 -15.52 -6.06 -0.51
C TYR A 29 -16.78 -5.50 0.18
N GLY A 30 -17.73 -4.95 -0.58
CA GLY A 30 -19.01 -4.46 -0.08
C GLY A 30 -18.90 -3.23 0.83
N SER A 31 -17.77 -2.52 0.79
CA SER A 31 -17.54 -1.32 1.61
C SER A 31 -16.51 -0.40 1.00
N ASN A 32 -16.92 0.83 0.68
CA ASN A 32 -16.02 1.93 0.35
C ASN A 32 -15.17 2.42 1.54
N ARG A 33 -15.33 1.80 2.73
CA ARG A 33 -14.60 2.15 3.95
C ARG A 33 -13.38 1.27 4.20
N LEU A 34 -13.15 0.24 3.37
CA LEU A 34 -11.96 -0.62 3.54
C LEU A 34 -10.68 0.21 3.43
N ILE A 35 -10.59 1.11 2.45
CA ILE A 35 -9.49 2.05 2.30
C ILE A 35 -9.89 3.36 2.99
N GLU A 36 -9.22 3.69 4.08
CA GLU A 36 -9.45 4.98 4.76
C GLU A 36 -8.71 6.10 4.05
N GLN A 37 -7.50 5.83 3.59
CA GLN A 37 -6.63 6.82 2.97
C GLN A 37 -5.61 6.13 2.07
N TRP A 38 -5.25 6.79 0.97
CA TRP A 38 -3.98 6.51 0.32
C TRP A 38 -3.25 7.80 -0.02
N GLN A 39 -1.93 7.73 -0.06
CA GLN A 39 -1.07 8.82 -0.50
C GLN A 39 0.12 8.29 -1.28
N ALA A 40 0.49 9.02 -2.32
CA ALA A 40 1.67 8.80 -3.12
C ALA A 40 2.71 9.88 -2.82
N TYR A 41 3.97 9.47 -2.71
CA TYR A 41 5.07 10.40 -2.58
C TYR A 41 6.36 9.79 -3.12
N GLN A 42 7.30 10.68 -3.45
CA GLN A 42 8.63 10.35 -3.92
C GLN A 42 9.62 10.67 -2.81
N THR A 43 10.62 9.82 -2.65
CA THR A 43 11.71 10.01 -1.69
C THR A 43 12.97 10.47 -2.40
N PHE A 44 13.90 11.08 -1.65
CA PHE A 44 15.14 11.64 -2.23
C PHE A 44 16.10 10.60 -2.78
N ASP A 45 15.94 9.33 -2.37
CA ASP A 45 16.67 8.16 -2.86
C ASP A 45 16.08 7.60 -4.17
N GLY A 46 15.15 8.30 -4.81
CA GLY A 46 14.58 7.90 -6.11
C GLY A 46 13.49 6.85 -6.02
N LEU A 47 13.15 6.38 -4.81
CA LEU A 47 12.05 5.45 -4.62
C LEU A 47 10.70 6.18 -4.55
N ASN A 48 9.70 5.52 -5.11
CA ASN A 48 8.33 6.02 -5.14
C ASN A 48 7.48 5.09 -4.29
N TYR A 49 6.66 5.66 -3.39
CA TYR A 49 5.80 4.90 -2.50
C TYR A 49 4.37 5.37 -2.56
N VAL A 50 3.47 4.38 -2.50
CA VAL A 50 2.07 4.57 -2.16
C VAL A 50 1.83 3.90 -0.83
N ASP A 51 1.41 4.71 0.14
CA ASP A 51 0.97 4.24 1.43
C ASP A 51 -0.55 4.17 1.45
N VAL A 52 -1.10 3.00 1.77
CA VAL A 52 -2.53 2.77 1.91
C VAL A 52 -2.85 2.43 3.35
N VAL A 53 -3.72 3.22 3.98
CA VAL A 53 -4.31 2.93 5.28
C VAL A 53 -5.64 2.23 5.07
N VAL A 54 -5.74 0.99 5.53
CA VAL A 54 -6.98 0.21 5.54
C VAL A 54 -7.63 0.23 6.91
N ASN A 55 -8.96 0.21 6.93
CA ASN A 55 -9.74 0.12 8.14
C ASN A 55 -9.53 -1.24 8.81
N GLN A 56 -8.93 -1.26 10.00
CA GLN A 56 -8.53 -2.50 10.67
C GLN A 56 -9.71 -3.46 10.95
N PRO A 57 -10.86 -3.01 11.49
CA PRO A 57 -12.02 -3.89 11.66
C PRO A 57 -12.44 -4.60 10.38
N ILE A 58 -12.59 -3.87 9.26
CA ILE A 58 -12.99 -4.45 7.97
C ILE A 58 -11.88 -5.35 7.40
N TRP A 59 -10.62 -4.92 7.49
CA TRP A 59 -9.46 -5.72 7.05
C TRP A 59 -9.39 -7.07 7.78
N ASN A 60 -9.74 -7.10 9.06
CA ASN A 60 -9.74 -8.32 9.87
C ASN A 60 -10.85 -9.30 9.48
N LEU A 61 -11.92 -8.82 8.83
CA LEU A 61 -12.97 -9.68 8.26
C LEU A 61 -12.47 -10.41 7.01
N LEU A 62 -11.55 -9.80 6.26
CA LEU A 62 -10.97 -10.41 5.07
C LEU A 62 -10.10 -11.62 5.45
N ASN A 63 -10.29 -12.72 4.71
CA ASN A 63 -9.44 -13.90 4.79
C ASN A 63 -8.08 -13.67 4.08
N TYR A 64 -7.18 -14.65 4.19
CA TYR A 64 -5.85 -14.58 3.58
C TYR A 64 -5.89 -14.28 2.08
N PHE A 65 -6.72 -15.00 1.31
CA PHE A 65 -6.81 -14.83 -0.14
C PHE A 65 -7.41 -13.47 -0.52
N GLU A 66 -8.37 -12.97 0.25
CA GLU A 66 -8.95 -11.65 0.05
C GLU A 66 -7.94 -10.53 0.30
N ARG A 67 -7.12 -10.65 1.35
CA ARG A 67 -6.02 -9.72 1.64
C ARG A 67 -4.93 -9.77 0.57
N TYR A 68 -4.55 -10.98 0.14
CA TYR A 68 -3.61 -11.18 -0.96
C TYR A 68 -4.13 -10.53 -2.25
N ALA A 69 -5.40 -10.78 -2.59
CA ALA A 69 -6.00 -10.22 -3.80
C ALA A 69 -6.10 -8.69 -3.73
N PHE A 70 -6.37 -8.12 -2.56
CA PHE A 70 -6.33 -6.68 -2.34
C PHE A 70 -4.92 -6.12 -2.62
N ILE A 71 -3.90 -6.71 -2.00
CA ILE A 71 -2.50 -6.25 -2.12
C ILE A 71 -2.01 -6.39 -3.54
N LEU A 72 -2.34 -7.49 -4.22
CA LEU A 72 -1.96 -7.71 -5.61
C LEU A 72 -2.65 -6.70 -6.55
N GLN A 73 -3.96 -6.48 -6.41
CA GLN A 73 -4.70 -5.57 -7.28
C GLN A 73 -4.28 -4.12 -7.09
N PHE A 74 -4.21 -3.66 -5.85
CA PHE A 74 -3.74 -2.30 -5.56
C PHE A 74 -2.26 -2.14 -5.90
N GLY A 75 -1.45 -3.17 -5.62
CA GLY A 75 -0.01 -3.18 -5.88
C GLY A 75 0.31 -3.11 -7.36
N ASN A 76 -0.41 -3.86 -8.20
CA ASN A 76 -0.30 -3.76 -9.65
C ASN A 76 -0.69 -2.36 -10.15
N ALA A 77 -1.80 -1.80 -9.65
CA ALA A 77 -2.20 -0.44 -10.02
C ALA A 77 -1.14 0.61 -9.62
N ALA A 78 -0.50 0.48 -8.46
CA ALA A 78 0.60 1.36 -8.06
C ALA A 78 1.87 1.14 -8.91
N ARG A 79 2.18 -0.13 -9.22
CA ARG A 79 3.32 -0.54 -10.06
C ARG A 79 3.22 0.04 -11.47
N ASP A 80 2.03 0.10 -12.05
CA ASP A 80 1.82 0.66 -13.40
C ASP A 80 2.22 2.15 -13.47
N TYR A 81 2.24 2.84 -12.32
CA TYR A 81 2.75 4.21 -12.19
C TYR A 81 4.20 4.30 -11.67
N GLY A 82 4.89 3.16 -11.47
CA GLY A 82 6.25 3.11 -10.94
C GLY A 82 6.35 3.33 -9.43
N TYR A 83 5.32 2.98 -8.66
CA TYR A 83 5.29 3.12 -7.20
C TYR A 83 5.30 1.75 -6.50
N ASN A 84 6.01 1.68 -5.38
CA ASN A 84 5.92 0.59 -4.40
C ASN A 84 4.69 0.75 -3.52
N LEU A 85 4.03 -0.33 -3.15
CA LEU A 85 2.87 -0.28 -2.26
C LEU A 85 3.23 -0.76 -0.84
N ARG A 86 2.79 0.02 0.14
CA ARG A 86 2.84 -0.30 1.57
C ARG A 86 1.44 -0.20 2.15
N VAL A 87 0.98 -1.25 2.83
CA VAL A 87 -0.35 -1.30 3.44
C VAL A 87 -0.24 -1.26 4.96
N PHE A 88 -1.08 -0.41 5.56
CA PHE A 88 -1.10 -0.10 6.98
C PHE A 88 -2.50 -0.31 7.54
N HIS A 89 -2.61 -0.79 8.77
CA HIS A 89 -3.90 -0.89 9.45
C HIS A 89 -4.18 0.36 10.26
N SER A 90 -5.43 0.79 10.33
CA SER A 90 -5.80 2.00 11.06
C SER A 90 -5.57 1.95 12.57
N GLY A 91 -5.48 0.75 13.18
CA GLY A 91 -5.07 0.59 14.58
C GLY A 91 -3.56 0.60 14.81
N ASP A 92 -2.73 0.62 13.75
CA ASP A 92 -1.30 0.91 13.88
C ASP A 92 -1.09 2.43 13.97
N VAL A 93 -1.45 2.98 15.13
CA VAL A 93 -1.52 4.43 15.37
C VAL A 93 -0.19 5.14 15.16
N ILE A 94 0.95 4.45 15.33
CA ILE A 94 2.27 5.03 15.12
C ILE A 94 2.50 5.21 13.61
N ASN A 95 2.29 4.14 12.84
CA ASN A 95 2.54 4.19 11.41
C ASN A 95 1.51 5.05 10.66
N VAL A 96 0.24 5.04 11.08
CA VAL A 96 -0.80 5.89 10.49
C VAL A 96 -0.52 7.39 10.70
N ARG A 97 0.08 7.80 11.83
CA ARG A 97 0.49 9.20 12.03
C ARG A 97 1.57 9.64 11.05
N ASN A 98 2.53 8.75 10.78
CA ASN A 98 3.60 8.99 9.81
C ASN A 98 3.04 9.10 8.39
N VAL A 99 2.16 8.17 8.00
CA VAL A 99 1.46 8.24 6.71
C VAL A 99 0.68 9.55 6.64
N ARG A 100 -0.12 9.91 7.64
CA ARG A 100 -0.91 11.16 7.63
C ARG A 100 -0.08 12.45 7.71
N GLY A 101 1.25 12.38 7.78
CA GLY A 101 2.13 13.54 7.81
C GLY A 101 1.91 14.45 9.03
N ARG A 102 1.36 13.91 10.12
CA ARG A 102 0.92 14.70 11.28
C ARG A 102 2.01 14.94 12.32
N ASP A 103 3.16 14.27 12.18
CA ASP A 103 4.26 14.37 13.13
C ASP A 103 5.48 15.03 12.47
N ASN A 104 5.74 16.29 12.84
CA ASN A 104 6.88 17.05 12.35
C ASN A 104 8.19 16.73 13.13
N ARG A 105 8.10 15.83 14.13
CA ARG A 105 9.23 15.44 15.00
C ARG A 105 9.96 14.18 14.55
N ILE A 106 9.32 13.33 13.74
CA ILE A 106 9.96 12.12 13.22
C ILE A 106 10.56 12.47 11.88
N SER A 107 11.89 12.60 11.88
CA SER A 107 12.70 12.87 10.70
C SER A 107 12.24 12.03 9.51
N ARG A 108 12.03 12.69 8.36
CA ARG A 108 11.65 12.06 7.08
C ARG A 108 12.56 10.89 6.67
N ASN A 109 13.73 10.77 7.30
CA ASN A 109 14.72 9.73 7.07
C ASN A 109 14.45 8.43 7.84
N THR A 110 13.58 8.43 8.86
CA THR A 110 13.29 7.25 9.70
C THR A 110 12.01 6.52 9.27
N ALA A 111 11.09 7.21 8.58
CA ALA A 111 9.84 6.64 8.06
C ALA A 111 10.05 5.60 6.94
N ALA A 112 11.28 5.46 6.41
CA ALA A 112 11.60 4.47 5.40
C ALA A 112 11.99 3.09 5.96
N ARG A 113 12.44 2.99 7.23
CA ARG A 113 13.26 1.82 7.65
C ARG A 113 12.66 0.85 8.66
N THR A 114 11.59 1.17 9.37
CA THR A 114 10.97 0.16 10.25
C THR A 114 9.48 0.41 10.44
N ILE A 115 8.77 0.40 9.33
CA ILE A 115 7.32 0.21 9.38
C ILE A 115 7.10 -1.30 9.48
N THR A 116 6.42 -1.75 10.53
CA THR A 116 5.84 -3.10 10.57
C THR A 116 4.74 -3.20 9.52
N LEU A 117 5.12 -3.51 8.29
CA LEU A 117 4.23 -3.57 7.14
C LEU A 117 3.35 -4.82 7.27
N ARG A 118 2.07 -4.65 7.64
CA ARG A 118 1.12 -5.77 7.64
C ARG A 118 0.46 -5.90 6.27
N GLY A 119 1.33 -6.15 5.28
CA GLY A 119 1.06 -6.23 3.84
C GLY A 119 1.93 -5.25 3.04
N ALA A 120 2.91 -5.74 2.30
CA ALA A 120 3.71 -4.93 1.37
C ALA A 120 3.79 -5.59 0.00
N TYR A 121 3.74 -4.76 -1.04
CA TYR A 121 4.05 -5.16 -2.41
C TYR A 121 5.25 -4.31 -2.84
N LEU A 122 6.44 -4.91 -2.72
CA LEU A 122 7.72 -4.25 -2.91
C LEU A 122 8.27 -4.62 -4.29
N CYS A 123 8.58 -3.63 -5.09
CA CYS A 123 9.22 -3.80 -6.39
C CYS A 123 10.64 -3.25 -6.31
N SER A 124 11.61 -4.08 -6.71
CA SER A 124 12.95 -3.59 -7.01
C SER A 124 12.88 -2.89 -8.37
N PHE A 125 13.08 -1.58 -8.37
CA PHE A 125 13.31 -0.85 -9.61
C PHE A 125 14.83 -0.78 -9.79
N PRO A 126 15.39 -1.29 -10.90
CA PRO A 126 16.82 -1.15 -11.15
C PRO A 126 17.16 0.34 -11.24
N GLU A 127 18.11 0.80 -10.43
CA GLU A 127 18.77 2.11 -10.58
C GLU A 127 19.68 2.04 -11.81
N GLY A 128 19.08 2.08 -13.01
CA GLY A 128 19.76 1.82 -14.27
C GLY A 128 19.78 3.04 -15.20
N ASN A 129 20.99 3.43 -15.60
CA ASN A 129 21.31 4.49 -16.55
C ASN A 129 20.61 4.31 -17.93
N GLY A 130 19.34 4.70 -18.06
CA GLY A 130 18.68 4.95 -19.35
C GLY A 130 18.60 3.80 -20.35
N LEU A 131 18.95 2.57 -19.98
CA LEU A 131 18.83 1.40 -20.85
C LEU A 131 17.63 0.54 -20.41
N PRO A 132 16.74 0.15 -21.34
CA PRO A 132 15.62 -0.72 -21.02
C PRO A 132 16.14 -2.12 -20.64
N PRO A 133 15.62 -2.74 -19.58
CA PRO A 133 16.08 -4.05 -19.15
C PRO A 133 15.70 -5.12 -20.17
N THR A 134 16.64 -6.02 -20.42
CA THR A 134 16.58 -7.01 -21.50
C THR A 134 15.89 -8.32 -21.08
N THR A 135 15.44 -8.45 -19.82
CA THR A 135 14.76 -9.66 -19.34
C THR A 135 13.57 -9.36 -18.43
N ALA A 136 12.48 -10.12 -18.59
CA ALA A 136 11.25 -9.97 -17.79
C ALA A 136 11.42 -10.29 -16.29
N ALA A 137 12.55 -10.87 -15.90
CA ALA A 137 12.88 -11.22 -14.51
C ALA A 137 13.39 -10.03 -13.67
N GLU A 138 13.72 -8.90 -14.30
CA GLU A 138 14.37 -7.76 -13.62
C GLU A 138 13.40 -6.85 -12.85
N TYR A 139 12.09 -7.02 -13.06
CA TYR A 139 11.03 -6.36 -12.29
C TYR A 139 10.23 -7.37 -11.46
N ALA A 140 10.93 -8.15 -10.64
CA ALA A 140 10.27 -9.04 -9.69
C ALA A 140 9.73 -8.22 -8.52
N CYS A 141 8.40 -8.20 -8.36
CA CYS A 141 7.77 -7.63 -7.16
C CYS A 141 7.53 -8.76 -6.16
N SER A 142 7.91 -8.54 -4.90
CA SER A 142 7.70 -9.47 -3.80
C SER A 142 6.51 -9.00 -2.94
N ILE A 143 5.69 -9.97 -2.54
CA ILE A 143 4.57 -9.73 -1.63
C ILE A 143 4.97 -10.23 -0.25
N VAL A 144 4.93 -9.34 0.73
CA VAL A 144 5.19 -9.66 2.14
C VAL A 144 3.87 -9.53 2.91
N LEU A 145 3.38 -10.65 3.43
CA LEU A 145 2.19 -10.70 4.28
C LEU A 145 2.58 -11.06 5.72
N ASP A 146 1.83 -10.55 6.70
CA ASP A 146 2.00 -10.90 8.12
C ASP A 146 1.32 -12.24 8.46
N GLU A 147 1.90 -13.01 9.39
CA GLU A 147 1.43 -14.33 9.85
C GLU A 147 0.06 -14.28 10.56
N SER A 148 -0.35 -13.11 11.08
CA SER A 148 -1.67 -12.91 11.69
C SER A 148 -2.86 -13.01 10.70
N SER A 149 -2.58 -13.18 9.41
CA SER A 149 -3.58 -13.48 8.37
C SER A 149 -4.03 -14.94 8.35
N SER A 150 -3.29 -15.82 9.01
CA SER A 150 -3.70 -17.19 9.30
C SER A 150 -4.64 -17.18 10.50
N ARG A 151 -5.97 -17.19 10.27
CA ARG A 151 -6.89 -17.59 11.35
C ARG A 151 -6.42 -18.94 11.89
N PRO A 152 -6.18 -19.13 13.19
CA PRO A 152 -6.10 -20.47 13.75
C PRO A 152 -7.45 -21.13 13.49
N GLY A 153 -7.48 -22.09 12.56
CA GLY A 153 -8.64 -22.94 12.37
C GLY A 153 -9.00 -23.60 13.70
N LEU A 154 -10.29 -23.53 14.05
CA LEU A 154 -11.01 -24.44 14.95
C LEU A 154 -10.14 -25.16 16.00
N ARG A 155 -10.01 -24.56 17.19
CA ARG A 155 -9.76 -25.38 18.38
C ARG A 155 -11.03 -26.20 18.63
N ASN A 156 -10.94 -27.52 18.43
CA ASN A 156 -11.94 -28.46 18.88
C ASN A 156 -12.18 -28.27 20.39
N PRO A 157 -13.44 -28.29 20.86
CA PRO A 157 -13.69 -28.46 22.28
C PRO A 157 -13.37 -29.90 22.67
N LEU A 158 -12.55 -30.05 23.72
CA LEU A 158 -12.56 -31.22 24.59
C LEU A 158 -13.11 -30.77 25.94
#